data_AF-A0AAV0FVD3-F1
#
_entry.id   AF-A0AAV0FVD3-F1
#
_cell.length_a   1.000
_cell.length_b   1.000
_cell.length_c   1.000
_cell.angle_alpha   90.00
_cell.angle_beta   90.00
_cell.angle_gamma   90.00
#
_symmetry.space_group_name_H-M   'P 1'
#
loop_
_entity.id
_entity.type
_entity.pdbx_description
1 polymer ?
#
loop_
_entity_poly.entity_id
_entity_poly.type
_entity_poly.pdbx_seq_one_letter_code
_entity_poly.pdbx_strand_id
1 'polypeptide(L)' 'MNCPEISPFYHEFRASLSAFPENEIDALVDSDFVNWYKYQINSRGIVDPLLVSLAWG' A
#
# COMPACT_ATOMS: atom_id res chain seq x y z
N MET A 1 -10.52 -2.40 10.53
CA MET A 1 -10.50 -0.94 10.27
C MET A 1 -10.37 -0.77 8.77
N ASN A 2 -11.37 -0.19 8.11
CA ASN A 2 -11.21 0.27 6.71
C ASN A 2 -10.66 1.69 6.79
N CYS A 3 -9.36 1.88 6.57
CA CYS A 3 -8.76 3.20 6.46
C CYS A 3 -8.96 3.72 5.02
N PRO A 4 -9.97 4.58 4.76
CA PRO A 4 -10.21 5.09 3.41
C PRO A 4 -9.00 5.82 2.81
N GLU A 5 -8.11 6.34 3.64
CA GLU A 5 -6.88 7.05 3.27
C GLU A 5 -5.83 6.11 2.66
N ILE A 6 -5.83 4.83 3.06
CA ILE A 6 -4.95 3.79 2.51
C ILE A 6 -5.54 3.18 1.24
N SER A 7 -6.87 3.20 1.09
CA SER A 7 -7.59 2.66 -0.05
C SER A 7 -7.00 3.02 -1.43
N PRO A 8 -6.67 4.29 -1.75
CA PRO A 8 -6.04 4.61 -3.03
C PRO A 8 -4.70 3.90 -3.23
N PHE A 9 -3.85 3.83 -2.20
CA PHE A 9 -2.56 3.13 -2.26
C PHE A 9 -2.73 1.63 -2.42
N TYR A 10 -3.72 1.05 -1.75
CA TYR A 10 -4.07 -0.36 -1.88
C TYR A 10 -4.51 -0.70 -3.31
N HIS A 11 -5.36 0.14 -3.90
CA HIS A 11 -5.81 -0.04 -5.28
C HIS A 11 -4.65 0.12 -6.28
N GLU A 12 -3.75 1.10 -6.07
CA GLU A 12 -2.54 1.27 -6.88
C GLU A 12 -1.62 0.03 -6.80
N PHE A 13 -1.37 -0.49 -5.60
CA PHE A 13 -0.53 -1.67 -5.42
C PHE A 13 -1.17 -2.90 -6.06
N ARG A 14 -2.46 -3.14 -5.82
CA ARG A 14 -3.19 -4.26 -6.42
C ARG A 14 -3.21 -4.17 -7.96
N ALA A 15 -3.34 -2.97 -8.53
CA ALA A 15 -3.24 -2.77 -9.97
C ALA A 15 -1.83 -3.10 -10.52
N SER A 16 -0.77 -2.81 -9.75
CA SER A 16 0.61 -3.20 -10.12
C SER A 16 0.82 -4.71 -10.13
N LEU A 17 0.01 -5.46 -9.39
CA LEU A 17 0.01 -6.92 -9.33
C LEU A 17 -0.91 -7.58 -10.37
N SER A 18 -1.47 -6.83 -11.32
CA SER A 18 -2.38 -7.35 -12.35
C SER A 18 -1.78 -8.44 -13.25
N ALA A 19 -0.45 -8.60 -13.26
CA ALA A 19 0.25 -9.68 -13.94
C ALA A 19 0.25 -11.01 -13.16
N PHE A 20 -0.09 -10.98 -11.87
CA PHE A 20 -0.18 -12.16 -11.00
C PHE A 20 -1.61 -12.71 -10.99
N PRO A 21 -1.78 -14.02 -10.74
CA PRO A 21 -3.11 -14.61 -10.64
C PRO A 21 -3.81 -14.16 -9.34
N GLU A 22 -5.13 -14.00 -9.36
CA GLU A 22 -5.89 -13.42 -8.23
C GLU A 22 -5.66 -14.14 -6.90
N ASN A 23 -5.43 -15.46 -6.93
CA ASN A 23 -5.16 -16.25 -5.73
C ASN A 23 -3.79 -15.96 -5.08
N GLU A 24 -2.86 -15.31 -5.79
CA GLU A 24 -1.57 -14.87 -5.26
C GLU A 24 -1.59 -13.38 -4.88
N ILE A 25 -2.47 -12.59 -5.50
CA ILE A 25 -2.58 -11.15 -5.24
C ILE A 25 -2.85 -10.89 -3.76
N ASP A 26 -3.80 -11.58 -3.13
CA ASP A 26 -4.11 -11.34 -1.71
C ASP A 26 -2.89 -11.64 -0.81
N ALA A 27 -2.14 -12.71 -1.10
CA ALA A 27 -0.93 -13.06 -0.34
C ALA A 27 0.20 -12.04 -0.53
N LEU A 28 0.39 -11.53 -1.76
CA LEU A 28 1.37 -10.49 -2.07
C LEU A 28 0.99 -9.15 -1.46
N VAL A 29 -0.31 -8.83 -1.42
CA VAL A 29 -0.84 -7.66 -0.72
C VAL A 29 -0.52 -7.75 0.76
N ASP A 30 -0.83 -8.84 1.45
CA ASP A 30 -0.52 -8.96 2.88
C ASP A 30 1.00 -8.93 3.17
N SER A 31 1.83 -9.51 2.30
CA SER A 31 3.28 -9.61 2.48
C SER A 31 4.03 -8.31 2.13
N ASP A 32 3.71 -7.69 0.99
CA ASP A 32 4.55 -6.66 0.37
C ASP A 32 3.93 -5.27 0.37
N PHE A 33 2.62 -5.14 0.60
CA PHE A 33 1.93 -3.85 0.58
C PHE A 33 2.54 -2.85 1.57
N VAL A 34 2.88 -3.29 2.79
CA VAL A 34 3.43 -2.40 3.83
C VAL A 34 4.79 -1.83 3.39
N ASN A 35 5.65 -2.67 2.81
CA ASN A 35 6.97 -2.23 2.34
C ASN A 35 6.84 -1.31 1.13
N TRP A 36 5.97 -1.65 0.19
CA TRP A 36 5.67 -0.81 -0.96
C TRP A 36 5.09 0.54 -0.55
N TYR A 37 4.15 0.54 0.39
CA TYR A 37 3.51 1.75 0.90
C TYR A 37 4.52 2.67 1.58
N LYS A 38 5.37 2.15 2.48
CA LYS A 38 6.50 2.89 3.09
C LYS A 38 7.42 3.50 2.03
N TYR A 39 7.73 2.75 0.97
CA TYR A 39 8.54 3.26 -0.13
C TYR A 39 7.82 4.40 -0.87
N GLN A 40 6.53 4.28 -1.18
CA GLN A 40 5.77 5.36 -1.83
C GLN A 40 5.70 6.62 -0.98
N ILE A 41 5.49 6.50 0.33
CA ILE A 41 5.47 7.64 1.26
C ILE A 41 6.80 8.41 1.19
N ASN A 42 7.93 7.71 1.26
CA ASN A 42 9.26 8.33 1.16
C ASN A 42 9.55 8.86 -0.25
N SER A 43 9.30 8.05 -1.28
CA SER A 43 9.63 8.38 -2.68
C SER A 43 8.80 9.54 -3.23
N ARG A 44 7.54 9.66 -2.81
CA ARG A 44 6.64 10.76 -3.21
C ARG A 44 6.78 11.99 -2.28
N GLY A 45 7.61 11.91 -1.23
CA GLY A 45 7.78 12.98 -0.26
C GLY A 45 6.49 13.32 0.49
N ILE A 46 5.67 12.31 0.79
CA ILE A 46 4.41 12.51 1.51
C ILE A 46 4.73 12.85 2.96
N VAL A 47 4.40 14.08 3.35
CA VAL A 47 4.58 14.61 4.72
C VAL A 47 3.29 14.63 5.52
N ASP A 48 2.21 14.07 4.97
CA ASP A 48 0.93 13.98 5.66
C ASP A 48 1.09 13.13 6.94
N PRO A 49 0.80 13.69 8.13
CA PRO A 49 1.08 13.02 9.39
C PRO A 49 0.23 11.77 9.59
N LEU A 50 -0.98 11.71 9.02
CA LEU A 50 -1.83 10.54 9.10
C LEU A 50 -1.28 9.41 8.23
N LEU A 51 -0.93 9.68 6.97
CA LEU A 51 -0.34 8.69 6.07
C LEU A 51 1.02 8.19 6.56
N VAL A 52 1.86 9.08 7.10
CA VAL A 52 3.13 8.71 7.73
C VAL A 52 2.90 7.85 8.97
N SER A 53 1.93 8.20 9.83
CA SER A 53 1.58 7.38 10.99
C SER A 53 1.02 6.01 10.60
N LEU A 54 0.33 5.89 9.48
CA LEU A 54 -0.18 4.60 9.00
C LEU A 54 0.92 3.74 8.38
N ALA A 55 1.97 4.36 7.84
CA ALA A 55 3.11 3.65 7.29
C ALA A 55 4.04 3.11 8.38
N TRP A 56 4.15 3.79 9.52
CA TRP A 56 5.15 3.49 10.56
C TRP A 56 4.58 3.22 11.96
N GLY A 57 3.29 3.42 12.18
CA GLY A 57 2.56 3.13 13.42
C GLY A 57 2.01 1.71 13.45
#